data_AF-A0A2N9LVN0-F1
#
_entry.id   AF-A0A2N9LVN0-F1
#
_cell.length_a   1.000
_cell.length_b   1.000
_cell.length_c   1.000
_cell.angle_alpha   90.00
_cell.angle_beta   90.00
_cell.angle_gamma   90.00
#
_symmetry.space_group_name_H-M   'P 1'
#
loop_
_entity.id
_entity.type
_entity.pdbx_description
1 polymer ?
#
loop_
_entity_poly.entity_id
_entity_poly.type
_entity_poly.pdbx_seq_one_letter_code
_entity_poly.pdbx_strand_id
1 'polypeptide(L)'
;MSDVSATSSLNDLFLRLRSSLAWVAAQFWATLLLILAGVAWTRLPDKHAWQVGLTLLLPILLIVVLLFVQAKTMRNLLSHVKGRTPLVIGTLMLLVWAAVVWLAWWALNWCDDQIPSWAGYLNSRASAHARATVFTYGHIQTWLTLLEWILRWIVIPAKVIPYAIASAQWGWRLPWRRLFGLLLNWRWWLAVVVASLIAVTLPIHFFSGIPHGTVAHQVWAVIFKFAGAYLQAVVCWVLLVAWAAVLFERGSTAAKEPGDDLLVLAPVHSGPLGEDSVRLPLSERSSDAGGNA
;
A
#
# COMPACT_ATOMS: atom_id res chain seq x y z
N MET A 1 13.85 -19.66 17.75
CA MET A 1 14.05 -19.54 16.27
C MET A 1 13.24 -18.40 15.64
N SER A 2 12.24 -17.82 16.31
CA SER A 2 11.44 -16.66 15.84
C SER A 2 12.23 -15.35 15.74
N ASP A 3 13.13 -15.11 16.69
CA ASP A 3 13.71 -13.78 16.93
C ASP A 3 14.73 -13.37 15.86
N VAL A 4 15.53 -14.31 15.36
CA VAL A 4 16.47 -14.10 14.24
C VAL A 4 15.72 -13.76 12.94
N SER A 5 14.50 -14.27 12.77
CA SER A 5 13.66 -13.96 11.59
C SER A 5 13.05 -12.55 11.65
N ALA A 6 12.82 -12.04 12.87
CA ALA A 6 12.20 -10.74 13.09
C ALA A 6 13.21 -9.61 12.82
N THR A 7 14.43 -9.73 13.35
CA THR A 7 15.50 -8.73 13.16
C THR A 7 15.88 -8.57 11.68
N SER A 8 15.96 -9.67 10.92
CA SER A 8 16.17 -9.61 9.47
C SER A 8 15.03 -8.91 8.71
N SER A 9 13.79 -8.95 9.21
CA SER A 9 12.64 -8.31 8.53
C SER A 9 12.70 -6.80 8.64
N LEU A 10 13.03 -6.28 9.83
CA LEU A 10 13.09 -4.84 10.08
C LEU A 10 14.28 -4.21 9.36
N ASN A 11 15.43 -4.89 9.34
CA ASN A 11 16.60 -4.42 8.60
C ASN A 11 16.31 -4.28 7.10
N ASP A 12 15.61 -5.26 6.49
CA ASP A 12 15.20 -5.17 5.09
C ASP A 12 14.22 -3.99 4.86
N LEU A 13 13.26 -3.79 5.77
CA LEU A 13 12.37 -2.63 5.72
C LEU A 13 13.15 -1.30 5.75
N PHE A 14 14.09 -1.13 6.67
CA PHE A 14 14.89 0.09 6.77
C PHE A 14 15.79 0.31 5.56
N LEU A 15 16.40 -0.75 5.03
CA LEU A 15 17.22 -0.67 3.80
C LEU A 15 16.38 -0.22 2.60
N ARG A 16 15.16 -0.76 2.43
CA ARG A 16 14.24 -0.34 1.36
C ARG A 16 13.75 1.09 1.53
N LEU A 17 13.44 1.51 2.76
CA LEU A 17 13.05 2.90 3.03
C LEU A 17 14.20 3.86 2.72
N ARG A 18 15.43 3.50 3.12
CA ARG A 18 16.63 4.31 2.83
C ARG A 18 16.91 4.39 1.33
N SER A 19 16.79 3.29 0.60
CA SER A 19 16.99 3.28 -0.86
C SER A 19 15.86 4.00 -1.63
N SER A 20 14.70 4.17 -1.01
CA SER A 20 13.55 4.89 -1.57
C SER A 20 13.32 6.28 -0.97
N LEU A 21 14.25 6.81 -0.19
CA LEU A 21 14.07 8.05 0.57
C LEU A 21 13.68 9.24 -0.32
N ALA A 22 14.26 9.36 -1.51
CA ALA A 22 13.89 10.40 -2.48
C ALA A 22 12.41 10.32 -2.90
N TRP A 23 11.88 9.11 -3.11
CA TRP A 23 10.48 8.90 -3.47
C TRP A 23 9.54 9.06 -2.28
N VAL A 24 9.97 8.64 -1.10
CA VAL A 24 9.24 8.89 0.15
C VAL A 24 9.12 10.41 0.38
N ALA A 25 10.23 11.15 0.26
CA ALA A 25 10.21 12.61 0.35
C ALA A 25 9.30 13.24 -0.73
N ALA A 26 9.32 12.72 -1.95
CA ALA A 26 8.40 13.16 -3.01
C ALA A 26 6.92 12.92 -2.65
N GLN A 27 6.57 11.85 -1.93
CA GLN A 27 5.20 11.65 -1.43
C GLN A 27 4.80 12.71 -0.40
N PHE A 28 5.70 13.05 0.53
CA PHE A 28 5.46 14.12 1.51
C PHE A 28 5.26 15.48 0.82
N TRP A 29 6.07 15.80 -0.19
CA TRP A 29 5.91 17.05 -0.93
C TRP A 29 4.66 17.05 -1.80
N ALA A 30 4.40 15.98 -2.55
CA ALA A 30 3.24 15.89 -3.43
C ALA A 30 1.92 15.98 -2.65
N THR A 31 1.83 15.30 -1.51
CA THR A 31 0.59 15.31 -0.72
C THR A 31 0.44 16.64 0.05
N LEU A 32 1.54 17.29 0.46
CA LEU A 32 1.50 18.65 1.01
C LEU A 32 1.00 19.65 -0.03
N LEU A 33 1.51 19.59 -1.26
CA LEU A 33 1.06 20.42 -2.38
C LEU A 33 -0.43 20.19 -2.68
N LEU A 34 -0.90 18.94 -2.64
CA LEU A 34 -2.32 18.62 -2.81
C LEU A 34 -3.18 19.28 -1.73
N ILE A 35 -2.76 19.24 -0.46
CA ILE A 35 -3.47 19.89 0.64
C ILE A 35 -3.48 21.41 0.46
N LEU A 36 -2.33 22.02 0.18
CA LEU A 36 -2.23 23.46 -0.05
C LEU A 36 -3.09 23.91 -1.23
N ALA A 37 -3.12 23.12 -2.30
CA ALA A 37 -3.99 23.36 -3.44
C ALA A 37 -5.48 23.24 -3.05
N GLY A 38 -5.86 22.24 -2.25
CA GLY A 38 -7.23 22.11 -1.72
C GLY A 38 -7.63 23.26 -0.79
N VAL A 39 -6.71 23.80 0.00
CA VAL A 39 -6.97 24.99 0.83
C VAL A 39 -7.10 26.23 -0.06
N ALA A 40 -6.17 26.44 -0.99
CA ALA A 40 -6.23 27.55 -1.94
C ALA A 40 -7.53 27.51 -2.78
N TRP A 41 -7.98 26.31 -3.13
CA TRP A 41 -9.22 26.07 -3.84
C TRP A 41 -10.43 26.70 -3.17
N THR A 42 -10.57 26.51 -1.86
CA THR A 42 -11.71 27.04 -1.10
C THR A 42 -11.76 28.57 -1.04
N ARG A 43 -10.70 29.25 -1.49
CA ARG A 43 -10.57 30.70 -1.50
C ARG A 43 -10.62 31.33 -2.89
N LEU A 44 -10.69 30.52 -3.95
CA LEU A 44 -10.75 31.04 -5.32
C LEU A 44 -12.15 31.63 -5.59
N PRO A 45 -12.26 32.92 -5.96
CA PRO A 45 -13.54 33.50 -6.35
C PRO A 45 -13.94 33.04 -7.76
N ASP A 46 -15.15 32.51 -7.91
CA ASP A 46 -15.70 32.02 -9.17
C ASP A 46 -16.28 33.17 -10.03
N LYS A 47 -15.43 34.10 -10.47
CA LYS A 47 -15.89 35.26 -11.27
C LYS A 47 -15.78 35.04 -12.78
N HIS A 48 -14.89 34.19 -13.25
CA HIS A 48 -14.60 34.03 -14.68
C HIS A 48 -14.62 32.55 -15.10
N ALA A 49 -15.09 32.26 -16.31
CA ALA A 49 -15.15 30.89 -16.83
C ALA A 49 -13.78 30.18 -16.89
N TRP A 50 -12.69 30.91 -17.13
CA TRP A 50 -11.34 30.32 -17.09
C TRP A 50 -10.93 29.90 -15.67
N GLN A 51 -11.44 30.58 -14.64
CA GLN A 51 -11.22 30.19 -13.24
C GLN A 51 -11.91 28.86 -12.97
N VAL A 52 -13.13 28.65 -13.50
CA VAL A 52 -13.86 27.38 -13.43
C VAL A 52 -13.11 26.24 -14.15
N GLY A 53 -12.54 26.53 -15.32
CA GLY A 53 -11.73 25.56 -16.05
C GLY A 53 -10.44 25.18 -15.30
N LEU A 54 -9.74 26.19 -14.78
CA LEU A 54 -8.50 25.99 -14.02
C LEU A 54 -8.76 25.30 -12.69
N THR A 55 -9.88 25.63 -12.04
CA THR A 55 -10.33 24.88 -10.88
C THR A 55 -10.52 23.43 -11.33
N LEU A 56 -11.45 23.05 -12.20
CA LEU A 56 -11.67 21.63 -12.52
C LEU A 56 -10.41 20.83 -12.95
N LEU A 57 -9.47 21.46 -13.67
CA LEU A 57 -8.28 20.80 -14.19
C LEU A 57 -7.17 20.56 -13.13
N LEU A 58 -6.98 21.50 -12.20
CA LEU A 58 -5.91 21.41 -11.20
C LEU A 58 -5.96 20.17 -10.29
N PRO A 59 -7.10 19.77 -9.68
CA PRO A 59 -7.16 18.59 -8.83
C PRO A 59 -6.96 17.31 -9.63
N ILE A 60 -7.43 17.27 -10.89
CA ILE A 60 -7.18 16.13 -11.79
C ILE A 60 -5.68 15.99 -12.03
N LEU A 61 -4.98 17.07 -12.35
CA LEU A 61 -3.53 17.06 -12.56
C LEU A 61 -2.79 16.62 -11.28
N LEU A 62 -3.17 17.15 -10.12
CA LEU A 62 -2.57 16.79 -8.84
C LEU A 62 -2.81 15.33 -8.47
N ILE A 63 -4.00 14.78 -8.74
CA ILE A 63 -4.30 13.36 -8.56
C ILE A 63 -3.40 12.52 -9.48
N VAL A 64 -3.25 12.89 -10.75
CA VAL A 64 -2.38 12.17 -11.69
C VAL A 64 -0.92 12.19 -11.21
N VAL A 65 -0.41 13.35 -10.78
CA VAL A 65 0.94 13.48 -10.21
C VAL A 65 1.10 12.62 -8.97
N LEU A 66 0.13 12.65 -8.05
CA LEU A 66 0.15 11.85 -6.84
C LEU A 66 0.17 10.36 -7.17
N LEU A 67 -0.72 9.89 -8.04
CA LEU A 67 -0.78 8.49 -8.47
C LEU A 67 0.52 8.05 -9.14
N PHE A 68 1.13 8.93 -9.94
CA PHE A 68 2.41 8.66 -10.57
C PHE A 68 3.54 8.50 -9.53
N VAL A 69 3.60 9.41 -8.54
CA VAL A 69 4.57 9.32 -7.43
C VAL A 69 4.33 8.06 -6.61
N GLN A 70 3.08 7.69 -6.33
CA GLN A 70 2.70 6.45 -5.64
C GLN A 70 3.16 5.21 -6.42
N ALA A 71 2.89 5.15 -7.73
CA ALA A 71 3.31 4.04 -8.58
C ALA A 71 4.84 3.89 -8.61
N LYS A 72 5.57 5.01 -8.75
CA LYS A 72 7.04 5.05 -8.67
C LYS A 72 7.55 4.55 -7.33
N THR A 73 6.94 4.98 -6.22
CA THR A 73 7.34 4.59 -4.86
C THR A 73 7.16 3.08 -4.67
N MET A 74 5.99 2.53 -5.01
CA MET A 74 5.71 1.10 -4.92
C MET A 74 6.68 0.27 -5.78
N ARG A 75 7.03 0.75 -6.98
CA ARG A 75 8.04 0.13 -7.86
C ARG A 75 9.43 0.14 -7.29
N ASN A 76 9.84 1.25 -6.68
CA ASN A 76 11.17 1.35 -6.09
C ASN A 76 11.31 0.46 -4.86
N LEU A 77 10.24 0.30 -4.07
CA LEU A 77 10.21 -0.62 -2.92
C LEU A 77 10.27 -2.10 -3.33
N LEU A 78 9.85 -2.42 -4.56
CA LEU A 78 9.87 -3.77 -5.16
C LEU A 78 10.96 -3.94 -6.23
N SER A 79 12.06 -3.20 -6.11
CA SER A 79 13.12 -3.13 -7.13
C SER A 79 13.80 -4.47 -7.45
N HIS A 80 13.64 -5.52 -6.64
CA HIS A 80 14.24 -6.83 -6.91
C HIS A 80 13.33 -7.78 -7.70
N VAL A 81 12.06 -7.43 -7.97
CA VAL A 81 11.15 -8.35 -8.67
C VAL A 81 11.16 -8.17 -10.18
N LYS A 82 11.33 -9.29 -10.91
CA LYS A 82 11.28 -9.38 -12.38
C LYS A 82 9.83 -9.26 -12.91
N GLY A 83 9.66 -8.76 -14.13
CA GLY A 83 8.36 -8.71 -14.83
C GLY A 83 7.57 -7.42 -14.64
N ARG A 84 8.16 -6.27 -14.98
CA ARG A 84 7.57 -4.95 -14.74
C ARG A 84 6.73 -4.49 -15.92
N THR A 85 5.51 -4.05 -15.64
CA THR A 85 4.69 -3.31 -16.61
C THR A 85 5.22 -1.88 -16.83
N PRO A 86 4.89 -1.24 -17.97
CA PRO A 86 5.10 0.20 -18.17
C PRO A 86 4.51 1.03 -17.02
N LEU A 87 5.14 2.16 -16.69
CA LEU A 87 4.74 3.01 -15.56
C LEU A 87 3.32 3.56 -15.71
N VAL A 88 2.94 3.91 -16.94
CA VAL A 88 1.59 4.38 -17.26
C VAL A 88 0.54 3.35 -16.86
N ILE A 89 0.77 2.06 -17.14
CA ILE A 89 -0.15 0.99 -16.74
C ILE A 89 -0.23 0.89 -15.21
N GLY A 90 0.90 1.01 -14.52
CA GLY A 90 0.91 1.02 -13.06
C GLY A 90 0.08 2.16 -12.46
N THR A 91 0.23 3.37 -13.00
CA THR A 91 -0.55 4.54 -12.59
C THR A 91 -2.04 4.36 -12.88
N LEU A 92 -2.40 3.81 -14.04
CA LEU A 92 -3.80 3.50 -14.39
C LEU A 92 -4.41 2.46 -13.44
N MET A 93 -3.65 1.43 -13.06
CA MET A 93 -4.12 0.45 -12.08
C MET A 93 -4.35 1.09 -10.71
N LEU A 94 -3.48 1.99 -10.28
CA LEU A 94 -3.71 2.74 -9.04
C LEU A 94 -4.95 3.64 -9.11
N LEU A 95 -5.25 4.24 -10.27
CA LEU A 95 -6.48 4.98 -10.47
C LEU A 95 -7.72 4.08 -10.30
N VAL A 96 -7.69 2.86 -10.86
CA VAL A 96 -8.76 1.87 -10.68
C VAL A 96 -8.92 1.52 -9.20
N TRP A 97 -7.83 1.27 -8.47
CA TRP A 97 -7.92 0.99 -7.03
C TRP A 97 -8.37 2.18 -6.21
N ALA A 98 -8.02 3.41 -6.59
CA ALA A 98 -8.55 4.62 -5.98
C ALA A 98 -10.07 4.72 -6.16
N ALA A 99 -10.59 4.39 -7.36
CA ALA A 99 -12.02 4.32 -7.61
C ALA A 99 -12.71 3.21 -6.79
N VAL A 100 -12.07 2.04 -6.63
CA VAL A 100 -12.57 0.95 -5.76
C VAL A 100 -12.65 1.39 -4.30
N VAL A 101 -11.60 2.05 -3.78
CA VAL A 101 -11.61 2.59 -2.41
C VAL A 101 -12.72 3.62 -2.25
N TRP A 102 -12.85 4.53 -3.21
CA TRP A 102 -13.89 5.55 -3.19
C TRP A 102 -15.29 4.93 -3.17
N LEU A 103 -15.56 3.92 -4.00
CA LEU A 103 -16.84 3.20 -4.02
C LEU A 103 -17.09 2.47 -2.69
N ALA A 104 -16.07 1.82 -2.13
CA ALA A 104 -16.18 1.15 -0.85
C ALA A 104 -16.46 2.14 0.29
N TRP A 105 -15.85 3.32 0.24
CA TRP A 105 -16.09 4.40 1.19
C TRP A 105 -17.52 4.95 1.08
N TRP A 106 -18.01 5.15 -0.14
CA TRP A 106 -19.38 5.56 -0.39
C TRP A 106 -20.38 4.54 0.14
N ALA A 107 -20.15 3.25 -0.11
CA ALA A 107 -21.00 2.17 0.40
C ALA A 107 -21.00 2.12 1.94
N LEU A 108 -19.84 2.31 2.58
CA LEU A 108 -19.74 2.36 4.04
C LEU A 108 -20.44 3.58 4.64
N ASN A 109 -20.33 4.76 4.02
CA ASN A 109 -21.08 5.93 4.46
C ASN A 109 -22.59 5.69 4.38
N TRP A 110 -23.07 5.07 3.30
CA TRP A 110 -24.47 4.66 3.21
C TRP A 110 -24.86 3.67 4.31
N CYS A 111 -24.00 2.69 4.62
CA CYS A 111 -24.25 1.77 5.74
C CYS A 111 -24.32 2.50 7.09
N ASP A 112 -23.40 3.43 7.35
CA ASP A 112 -23.34 4.23 8.57
C ASP A 112 -24.65 4.99 8.81
N ASP A 113 -25.20 5.61 7.76
CA ASP A 113 -26.49 6.29 7.80
C ASP A 113 -27.66 5.34 8.16
N GLN A 114 -27.54 4.04 7.84
CA GLN A 114 -28.56 3.02 8.15
C GLN A 114 -28.36 2.34 9.51
N ILE A 115 -27.23 2.54 10.20
CA ILE A 115 -26.97 1.87 11.48
C ILE A 115 -28.09 2.12 12.52
N PRO A 116 -28.60 3.36 12.71
CA PRO A 116 -29.69 3.59 13.66
C PRO A 116 -30.97 2.82 13.32
N SER A 117 -31.34 2.75 12.04
CA SER A 117 -32.55 2.04 11.59
C SER A 117 -32.41 0.53 11.76
N TRP A 118 -31.24 -0.03 11.42
CA TRP A 118 -30.92 -1.44 11.63
C TRP A 118 -30.87 -1.81 13.12
N ALA A 119 -30.29 -0.96 13.97
CA ALA A 119 -30.26 -1.18 15.41
C ALA A 119 -31.68 -1.21 16.01
N GLY A 120 -32.55 -0.29 15.57
CA GLY A 120 -33.97 -0.29 15.95
C GLY A 120 -34.70 -1.56 15.51
N TYR A 121 -34.51 -1.99 14.26
CA TYR A 121 -35.10 -3.21 13.72
C TYR A 121 -34.63 -4.47 14.47
N LEU A 122 -33.32 -4.64 14.66
CA LEU A 122 -32.75 -5.80 15.35
C LEU A 122 -33.20 -5.87 16.82
N ASN A 123 -33.24 -4.73 17.51
CA ASN A 123 -33.79 -4.63 18.86
C ASN A 123 -35.27 -5.07 18.90
N SER A 124 -36.08 -4.64 17.93
CA SER A 124 -37.51 -5.00 17.85
C SER A 124 -37.74 -6.51 17.65
N ARG A 125 -36.82 -7.19 16.96
CA ARG A 125 -36.86 -8.64 16.70
C ARG A 125 -36.32 -9.50 17.84
N ALA A 126 -35.51 -8.92 18.73
CA ALA A 126 -34.99 -9.64 19.90
C ALA A 126 -36.12 -9.99 20.88
N SER A 127 -36.02 -11.16 21.52
CA SER A 127 -36.94 -11.57 22.58
C SER A 127 -36.87 -10.61 23.78
N ALA A 128 -37.93 -10.53 24.57
CA ALA A 128 -38.00 -9.59 25.72
C ALA A 128 -36.81 -9.76 26.68
N HIS A 129 -36.40 -11.01 26.95
CA HIS A 129 -35.25 -11.31 27.79
C HIS A 129 -33.92 -10.88 27.14
N ALA A 130 -33.73 -11.16 25.84
CA ALA A 130 -32.52 -10.82 25.11
C ALA A 130 -32.35 -9.31 24.93
N ARG A 131 -33.46 -8.58 24.74
CA ARG A 131 -33.52 -7.12 24.68
C ARG A 131 -33.10 -6.47 26.01
N ALA A 132 -33.47 -7.07 27.14
CA ALA A 132 -33.15 -6.53 28.46
C ALA A 132 -31.67 -6.70 28.86
N THR A 133 -30.97 -7.68 28.27
CA THR A 133 -29.62 -8.07 28.70
C THR A 133 -28.53 -7.64 27.71
N VAL A 134 -28.64 -8.05 26.45
CA VAL A 134 -27.53 -7.99 25.48
C VAL A 134 -27.90 -7.17 24.23
N PHE A 135 -29.12 -7.34 23.73
CA PHE A 135 -29.59 -6.71 22.49
C PHE A 135 -30.34 -5.41 22.76
N THR A 136 -29.80 -4.57 23.65
CA THR A 136 -30.32 -3.21 23.79
C THR A 136 -29.96 -2.42 22.52
N TYR A 137 -30.78 -1.42 22.19
CA TYR A 137 -30.52 -0.54 21.05
C TYR A 137 -29.08 0.02 21.07
N GLY A 138 -28.63 0.51 22.23
CA GLY A 138 -27.30 1.07 22.39
C GLY A 138 -26.18 0.07 22.10
N HIS A 139 -26.26 -1.15 22.63
CA HIS A 139 -25.25 -2.18 22.36
C HIS A 139 -25.19 -2.55 20.88
N ILE A 140 -26.35 -2.75 20.23
CA ILE A 140 -26.41 -3.08 18.81
C ILE A 140 -25.81 -1.94 17.98
N GLN A 141 -26.17 -0.68 18.28
CA GLN A 141 -25.61 0.48 17.59
C GLN A 141 -24.09 0.53 17.76
N THR A 142 -23.57 0.38 18.99
CA THR A 142 -22.13 0.35 19.25
C THR A 142 -21.43 -0.77 18.50
N TRP A 143 -22.01 -1.97 18.45
CA TRP A 143 -21.43 -3.10 17.72
C TRP A 143 -21.42 -2.89 16.21
N LEU A 144 -22.50 -2.35 15.65
CA LEU A 144 -22.57 -2.02 14.22
C LEU A 144 -21.59 -0.92 13.85
N THR A 145 -21.46 0.14 14.66
CA THR A 145 -20.46 1.19 14.46
C THR A 145 -19.04 0.65 14.60
N LEU A 146 -18.78 -0.26 15.55
CA LEU A 146 -17.47 -0.90 15.68
C LEU A 146 -17.15 -1.78 14.45
N LEU A 147 -18.14 -2.53 13.96
CA LEU A 147 -17.98 -3.36 12.76
C LEU A 147 -17.69 -2.50 11.52
N GLU A 148 -18.45 -1.41 11.35
CA GLU A 148 -18.23 -0.40 10.30
C GLU A 148 -16.80 0.14 10.38
N TRP A 149 -16.35 0.53 11.58
CA TRP A 149 -15.01 1.05 11.81
C TRP A 149 -13.93 0.03 11.43
N ILE A 150 -14.09 -1.24 11.83
CA ILE A 150 -13.16 -2.34 11.48
C ILE A 150 -13.13 -2.52 9.96
N LEU A 151 -14.28 -2.51 9.29
CA LEU A 151 -14.36 -2.65 7.84
C LEU A 151 -13.64 -1.49 7.14
N ARG A 152 -13.95 -0.25 7.54
CA ARG A 152 -13.42 0.99 6.98
C ARG A 152 -11.91 1.10 7.11
N TRP A 153 -11.39 0.90 8.31
CA TRP A 153 -10.00 1.23 8.62
C TRP A 153 -9.06 0.04 8.59
N ILE A 154 -9.55 -1.20 8.76
CA ILE A 154 -8.70 -2.39 8.79
C ILE A 154 -8.92 -3.22 7.53
N VAL A 155 -10.14 -3.70 7.27
CA VAL A 155 -10.38 -4.70 6.23
C VAL A 155 -10.15 -4.13 4.83
N ILE A 156 -10.72 -2.96 4.52
CA ILE A 156 -10.60 -2.37 3.18
C ILE A 156 -9.13 -2.04 2.85
N PRO A 157 -8.37 -1.30 3.67
CA PRO A 157 -6.95 -1.07 3.42
C PRO A 157 -6.13 -2.36 3.36
N ALA A 158 -6.38 -3.32 4.27
CA ALA A 158 -5.67 -4.60 4.30
C ALA A 158 -5.81 -5.39 3.00
N LYS A 159 -6.96 -5.26 2.32
CA LYS A 159 -7.20 -5.89 1.02
C LYS A 159 -6.62 -5.03 -0.10
N VAL A 160 -7.04 -3.77 -0.19
CA VAL A 160 -6.71 -2.88 -1.31
C VAL A 160 -5.22 -2.69 -1.49
N ILE A 161 -4.45 -2.49 -0.42
CA ILE A 161 -3.02 -2.15 -0.53
C ILE A 161 -2.24 -3.27 -1.27
N PRO A 162 -2.31 -4.54 -0.86
CA PRO A 162 -1.69 -5.65 -1.58
C PRO A 162 -2.10 -5.74 -3.05
N TYR A 163 -3.40 -5.58 -3.35
CA TYR A 163 -3.89 -5.63 -4.72
C TYR A 163 -3.40 -4.45 -5.57
N ALA A 164 -3.38 -3.24 -5.00
CA ALA A 164 -2.90 -2.03 -5.65
C ALA A 164 -1.40 -2.14 -5.95
N ILE A 165 -0.60 -2.58 -4.98
CA ILE A 165 0.83 -2.83 -5.17
C ILE A 165 1.06 -3.87 -6.27
N ALA A 166 0.36 -5.00 -6.21
CA ALA A 166 0.56 -6.08 -7.17
C ALA A 166 0.13 -5.68 -8.59
N SER A 167 -1.03 -5.05 -8.76
CA SER A 167 -1.49 -4.57 -10.06
C SER A 167 -0.61 -3.43 -10.61
N ALA A 168 -0.05 -2.58 -9.75
CA ALA A 168 0.87 -1.52 -10.19
C ALA A 168 2.20 -2.07 -10.74
N GLN A 169 2.63 -3.26 -10.29
CA GLN A 169 3.82 -3.95 -10.81
C GLN A 169 3.51 -4.79 -12.04
N TRP A 170 2.52 -5.69 -11.94
CA TRP A 170 2.26 -6.76 -12.90
C TRP A 170 1.07 -6.49 -13.83
N GLY A 171 0.40 -5.35 -13.68
CA GLY A 171 -0.80 -5.01 -14.44
C GLY A 171 -1.93 -5.99 -14.13
N TRP A 172 -2.55 -6.53 -15.19
CA TRP A 172 -3.64 -7.50 -15.07
C TRP A 172 -3.16 -8.91 -14.67
N ARG A 173 -1.88 -9.24 -14.89
CA ARG A 173 -1.32 -10.57 -14.61
C ARG A 173 -0.90 -10.70 -13.15
N LEU A 174 -1.88 -10.76 -12.25
CA LEU A 174 -1.64 -10.80 -10.81
C LEU A 174 -1.01 -12.14 -10.36
N PRO A 175 0.07 -12.12 -9.54
CA PRO A 175 0.63 -13.32 -8.94
C PRO A 175 -0.24 -13.78 -7.76
N TRP A 176 -1.41 -14.36 -8.07
CA TRP A 176 -2.44 -14.74 -7.10
C TRP A 176 -1.91 -15.54 -5.91
N ARG A 177 -1.03 -16.52 -6.15
CA ARG A 177 -0.43 -17.33 -5.07
C ARG A 177 0.31 -16.47 -4.03
N ARG A 178 1.09 -15.49 -4.48
CA ARG A 178 1.84 -14.58 -3.57
C ARG A 178 0.91 -13.63 -2.84
N LEU A 179 -0.09 -13.14 -3.56
CA LEU A 179 -1.09 -12.22 -3.02
C LEU A 179 -1.94 -12.87 -1.92
N PHE A 180 -2.42 -14.10 -2.15
CA PHE A 180 -3.13 -14.87 -1.12
C PHE A 180 -2.20 -15.21 0.05
N GLY A 181 -0.94 -15.57 -0.21
CA GLY A 181 0.06 -15.77 0.84
C GLY A 181 0.25 -14.55 1.74
N LEU A 182 0.30 -13.34 1.16
CA LEU A 182 0.36 -12.09 1.92
C LEU A 182 -0.93 -11.83 2.69
N LEU A 183 -2.10 -11.99 2.05
CA LEU A 183 -3.40 -11.75 2.67
C LEU A 183 -3.74 -12.74 3.79
N LEU A 184 -3.14 -13.92 3.79
CA LEU A 184 -3.28 -14.91 4.87
C LEU A 184 -2.18 -14.77 5.93
N ASN A 185 -1.17 -13.92 5.71
CA ASN A 185 -0.09 -13.72 6.66
C ASN A 185 -0.58 -12.88 7.86
N TRP A 186 -0.59 -13.48 9.06
CA TRP A 186 -0.99 -12.79 10.28
C TRP A 186 -0.17 -11.51 10.57
N ARG A 187 1.10 -11.47 10.15
CA ARG A 187 1.99 -10.30 10.32
C ARG A 187 1.57 -9.11 9.47
N TRP A 188 0.91 -9.36 8.33
CA TRP A 188 0.32 -8.31 7.51
C TRP A 188 -0.85 -7.67 8.24
N TRP A 189 -1.76 -8.49 8.76
CA TRP A 189 -2.92 -8.01 9.52
C TRP A 189 -2.51 -7.26 10.79
N LEU A 190 -1.52 -7.76 11.54
CA LEU A 190 -1.01 -7.06 12.71
C LEU A 190 -0.50 -5.65 12.34
N ALA A 191 0.28 -5.53 11.26
CA ALA A 191 0.80 -4.24 10.82
C ALA A 191 -0.32 -3.28 10.41
N VAL A 192 -1.35 -3.77 9.69
CA VAL A 192 -2.51 -2.95 9.33
C VAL A 192 -3.27 -2.50 10.58
N VAL A 193 -3.56 -3.41 11.52
CA VAL A 193 -4.27 -3.06 12.77
C VAL A 193 -3.50 -1.99 13.54
N VAL A 194 -2.19 -2.16 13.73
CA VAL A 194 -1.34 -1.19 14.43
C VAL A 194 -1.33 0.15 13.70
N ALA A 195 -1.14 0.14 12.37
CA ALA A 195 -1.13 1.36 11.58
C ALA A 195 -2.48 2.08 11.63
N SER A 196 -3.60 1.37 11.54
CA SER A 196 -4.95 1.94 11.61
C SER A 196 -5.26 2.49 13.01
N LEU A 197 -4.89 1.77 14.07
CA LEU A 197 -5.05 2.27 15.45
C LEU A 197 -4.24 3.54 15.65
N ILE A 198 -2.97 3.56 15.25
CA ILE A 198 -2.13 4.75 15.36
C ILE A 198 -2.76 5.89 14.54
N ALA A 199 -3.01 5.67 13.26
CA ALA A 199 -3.52 6.67 12.33
C ALA A 199 -4.88 7.26 12.74
N VAL A 200 -5.74 6.51 13.43
CA VAL A 200 -7.07 6.98 13.83
C VAL A 200 -7.12 7.50 15.25
N THR A 201 -6.49 6.83 16.22
CA THR A 201 -6.60 7.21 17.64
C THR A 201 -5.74 8.43 17.97
N LEU A 202 -4.54 8.52 17.39
CA LEU A 202 -3.61 9.59 17.72
C LEU A 202 -4.15 10.97 17.31
N PRO A 203 -4.74 11.17 16.11
CA PRO A 203 -5.41 12.42 15.81
C PRO A 203 -6.53 12.76 16.81
N ILE A 204 -7.34 11.80 17.26
CA ILE A 204 -8.40 12.08 18.24
C ILE A 204 -7.80 12.67 19.53
N HIS A 205 -6.72 12.08 20.04
CA HIS A 205 -6.02 12.58 21.23
C HIS A 205 -5.29 13.91 21.01
N PHE A 206 -4.67 14.11 19.86
CA PHE A 206 -4.01 15.38 19.54
C PHE A 206 -5.03 16.52 19.36
N PHE A 207 -6.23 16.22 18.86
CA PHE A 207 -7.23 17.22 18.56
C PHE A 207 -8.13 17.55 19.76
N SER A 208 -8.25 16.69 20.78
CA SER A 208 -9.12 16.90 21.94
C SER A 208 -8.73 18.08 22.84
N GLY A 209 -7.50 18.59 22.74
CA GLY A 209 -7.09 19.79 23.47
C GLY A 209 -7.80 21.04 22.94
N ILE A 210 -8.60 21.70 23.78
CA ILE A 210 -9.28 22.97 23.44
C ILE A 210 -8.22 24.07 23.34
N PRO A 211 -8.09 24.76 22.18
CA PRO A 211 -7.10 25.82 22.05
C PRO A 211 -7.55 27.07 22.83
N HIS A 212 -6.76 27.46 23.84
CA HIS A 212 -6.94 28.71 24.59
C HIS A 212 -6.00 29.80 24.04
N GLY A 213 -6.43 31.06 24.08
CA GLY A 213 -5.61 32.22 23.70
C GLY A 213 -6.20 33.06 22.56
N THR A 214 -5.35 33.87 21.93
CA THR A 214 -5.76 34.78 20.84
C THR A 214 -6.16 34.01 19.57
N VAL A 215 -6.92 34.65 18.67
CA VAL A 215 -7.33 34.07 17.37
C VAL A 215 -6.12 33.55 16.60
N ALA A 216 -5.00 34.27 16.62
CA ALA A 216 -3.76 33.83 15.97
C ALA A 216 -3.23 32.50 16.55
N HIS A 217 -3.27 32.31 17.88
CA HIS A 217 -2.88 31.05 18.51
C HIS A 217 -3.79 29.89 18.12
N GLN A 218 -5.11 30.14 18.05
CA GLN A 218 -6.06 29.11 17.62
C GLN A 218 -5.82 28.68 16.17
N VAL A 219 -5.55 29.63 15.27
CA VAL A 219 -5.21 29.33 13.87
C VAL A 219 -3.92 28.49 13.78
N TRP A 220 -2.86 28.88 14.48
CA TRP A 220 -1.61 28.11 14.50
C TRP A 220 -1.80 26.71 15.11
N ALA A 221 -2.55 26.59 16.20
CA ALA A 221 -2.84 25.29 16.81
C ALA A 221 -3.57 24.36 15.84
N VAL A 222 -4.55 24.87 15.09
CA VAL A 222 -5.25 24.11 14.05
C VAL A 222 -4.28 23.69 12.93
N ILE A 223 -3.45 24.60 12.43
CA ILE A 223 -2.45 24.31 11.39
C ILE A 223 -1.50 23.18 11.84
N PHE A 224 -0.94 23.28 13.05
CA PHE A 224 -0.02 22.25 13.57
C PHE A 224 -0.71 20.91 13.79
N LYS A 225 -1.96 20.89 14.27
CA LYS A 225 -2.74 19.65 14.40
C LYS A 225 -2.99 18.99 13.05
N PHE A 226 -3.39 19.77 12.04
CA PHE A 226 -3.55 19.26 10.67
C PHE A 226 -2.23 18.75 10.08
N ALA A 227 -1.13 19.50 10.25
CA ALA A 227 0.19 19.07 9.78
C ALA A 227 0.65 17.78 10.47
N GLY A 228 0.41 17.64 11.78
CA GLY A 228 0.72 16.44 12.55
C GLY A 228 -0.07 15.22 12.05
N ALA A 229 -1.40 15.33 11.93
CA ALA A 229 -2.25 14.26 11.40
C ALA A 229 -1.85 13.88 9.97
N TYR A 230 -1.51 14.88 9.15
CA TYR A 230 -1.04 14.68 7.79
C TYR A 230 0.27 13.88 7.74
N LEU A 231 1.31 14.33 8.46
CA LEU A 231 2.60 13.65 8.51
C LEU A 231 2.42 12.22 9.00
N GLN A 232 1.60 12.04 10.03
CA GLN A 232 1.30 10.74 10.57
C GLN A 232 0.65 9.81 9.55
N ALA A 233 -0.36 10.29 8.81
CA ALA A 233 -1.05 9.50 7.79
C ALA A 233 -0.07 9.05 6.69
N VAL A 234 0.77 9.96 6.19
CA VAL A 234 1.79 9.63 5.17
C VAL A 234 2.83 8.65 5.69
N VAL A 235 3.32 8.83 6.93
CA VAL A 235 4.26 7.88 7.57
C VAL A 235 3.64 6.49 7.68
N CYS A 236 2.41 6.38 8.20
CA CYS A 236 1.73 5.09 8.33
C CYS A 236 1.52 4.42 6.97
N TRP A 237 1.13 5.20 5.95
CA TRP A 237 0.99 4.72 4.58
C TRP A 237 2.30 4.17 4.02
N VAL A 238 3.39 4.94 4.08
CA VAL A 238 4.71 4.55 3.57
C VAL A 238 5.21 3.29 4.28
N LEU A 239 5.06 3.22 5.60
CA LEU A 239 5.45 2.05 6.39
C LEU A 239 4.66 0.80 6.00
N LEU A 240 3.34 0.91 5.79
CA LEU A 240 2.52 -0.21 5.35
C LEU A 240 2.91 -0.72 3.95
N VAL A 241 3.15 0.19 3.01
CA VAL A 241 3.57 -0.18 1.65
C VAL A 241 4.96 -0.85 1.68
N ALA A 242 5.90 -0.29 2.45
CA ALA A 242 7.23 -0.89 2.63
C ALA A 242 7.14 -2.27 3.28
N TRP A 243 6.28 -2.44 4.30
CA TRP A 243 6.06 -3.73 4.96
C TRP A 243 5.44 -4.76 4.03
N ALA A 244 4.44 -4.37 3.24
CA ALA A 244 3.86 -5.22 2.21
C ALA A 244 4.92 -5.70 1.22
N ALA A 245 5.84 -4.81 0.79
CA ALA A 245 6.92 -5.16 -0.12
C ALA A 245 7.88 -6.22 0.47
N VAL A 246 8.28 -6.07 1.74
CA VAL A 246 9.12 -7.05 2.46
C VAL A 246 8.45 -8.42 2.51
N LEU A 247 7.14 -8.46 2.83
CA LEU A 247 6.40 -9.72 2.92
C LEU A 247 6.16 -10.36 1.54
N PHE A 248 5.96 -9.56 0.49
CA PHE A 248 5.79 -10.05 -0.88
C PHE A 248 7.03 -10.79 -1.41
N GLU A 249 8.23 -10.32 -1.07
CA GLU A 249 9.47 -10.88 -1.59
C GLU A 249 9.84 -12.21 -0.91
N ARG A 250 9.58 -12.34 0.39
CA ARG A 250 9.83 -13.59 1.13
C ARG A 250 9.05 -14.78 0.58
N GLY A 251 7.83 -14.55 0.13
CA GLY A 251 7.03 -15.61 -0.52
C GLY A 251 7.64 -16.13 -1.82
N SER A 252 8.58 -15.40 -2.43
CA SER A 252 9.27 -15.84 -3.65
C SER A 252 10.50 -16.71 -3.36
N THR A 253 11.23 -16.45 -2.27
CA THR A 253 12.41 -17.23 -1.89
C THR A 253 12.03 -18.61 -1.35
N ALA A 254 10.98 -18.68 -0.53
CA ALA A 254 10.50 -19.95 0.04
C ALA A 254 9.93 -20.93 -1.00
N ALA A 255 9.58 -20.46 -2.20
CA ALA A 255 9.10 -21.31 -3.28
C ALA A 255 10.23 -21.84 -4.18
N LYS A 256 11.48 -21.39 -3.99
CA LYS A 256 12.61 -21.73 -4.85
C LYS A 256 13.55 -22.79 -4.27
N GLU A 257 13.41 -23.13 -2.99
CA GLU A 257 14.04 -24.31 -2.36
C GLU A 257 12.91 -25.23 -1.86
N PRO A 258 12.96 -26.57 -1.98
CA PRO A 258 14.13 -27.46 -2.05
C PRO A 258 13.92 -28.68 -2.99
N GLY A 259 14.43 -28.68 -4.22
CA GLY A 259 14.28 -29.87 -5.08
C GLY A 259 15.18 -29.93 -6.29
N ASP A 260 15.40 -28.79 -6.96
CA ASP A 260 16.11 -28.82 -8.25
C ASP A 260 17.64 -28.78 -8.10
N ASP A 261 18.18 -28.27 -6.99
CA ASP A 261 19.63 -28.25 -6.75
C ASP A 261 20.15 -29.47 -5.95
N LEU A 262 19.26 -30.38 -5.50
CA LEU A 262 19.65 -31.67 -4.89
C LEU A 262 19.64 -32.84 -5.89
N LEU A 263 19.27 -32.61 -7.15
CA LEU A 263 19.31 -33.64 -8.21
C LEU A 263 20.61 -33.62 -9.05
N VAL A 264 21.59 -32.76 -8.73
CA VAL A 264 22.92 -32.77 -9.37
C VAL A 264 24.02 -32.76 -8.32
N LEU A 265 24.25 -33.93 -7.72
CA LEU A 265 25.57 -34.44 -7.35
C LEU A 265 25.41 -35.91 -6.95
N ALA A 266 24.89 -36.73 -7.86
CA ALA A 266 25.47 -38.06 -7.94
C ALA A 266 26.94 -37.81 -8.31
N PRO A 267 27.92 -38.18 -7.46
CA PRO A 267 29.31 -38.17 -7.87
C PRO A 267 29.36 -39.15 -9.03
N VAL A 268 29.50 -38.64 -10.26
CA VAL A 268 29.98 -39.45 -11.36
C VAL A 268 31.36 -39.89 -10.89
N HIS A 269 31.39 -41.13 -10.40
CA HIS A 269 32.58 -41.83 -10.01
C HIS A 269 33.46 -41.85 -11.27
N SER A 270 34.39 -40.91 -11.33
CA SER A 270 35.49 -40.90 -12.26
C SER A 270 36.26 -42.19 -12.03
N GLY A 271 35.92 -43.22 -12.79
CA GLY A 271 36.76 -44.40 -12.91
C GLY A 271 38.11 -43.96 -13.46
N PRO A 272 39.23 -44.43 -12.91
CA PRO A 272 40.49 -44.38 -13.61
C PRO A 272 40.40 -45.44 -14.71
N LEU A 273 40.72 -45.09 -15.96
CA LEU A 273 41.42 -45.95 -16.92
C LEU A 273 41.39 -45.31 -18.31
N GLY A 274 42.56 -45.26 -18.93
CA GLY A 274 42.69 -45.24 -20.38
C GLY A 274 43.05 -43.89 -20.95
N GLU A 275 44.35 -43.63 -20.98
CA GLU A 275 44.97 -42.80 -22.02
C GLU A 275 44.42 -43.22 -23.38
N ASP A 276 43.75 -42.31 -24.09
CA ASP A 276 43.87 -42.24 -25.54
C ASP A 276 43.56 -40.83 -26.03
N SER A 277 44.66 -40.18 -26.37
CA SER A 277 44.80 -38.90 -27.02
C SER A 277 43.97 -38.79 -28.31
N VAL A 278 42.95 -37.94 -28.30
CA VAL A 278 42.35 -37.39 -29.52
C VAL A 278 42.60 -35.88 -29.55
N ARG A 279 43.69 -35.50 -30.22
CA ARG A 279 43.94 -34.11 -30.64
C ARG A 279 42.88 -33.73 -31.66
N LEU A 280 41.95 -32.85 -31.29
CA LEU A 280 41.10 -32.17 -32.26
C LEU A 280 41.86 -31.00 -32.88
N PRO A 281 41.90 -30.89 -34.23
CA PRO A 281 42.60 -29.82 -34.92
C PRO A 281 41.88 -28.48 -34.72
N LEU A 282 42.67 -27.46 -34.37
CA LEU A 282 42.28 -26.05 -34.40
C LEU A 282 41.82 -25.70 -35.82
N SER A 283 40.55 -25.30 -35.96
CA SER A 283 40.06 -24.66 -37.18
C SER A 283 40.54 -23.21 -37.18
N GLU A 284 41.72 -23.01 -37.75
CA GLU A 284 42.19 -21.74 -38.28
C GLU A 284 41.17 -21.26 -39.33
N ARG A 285 40.37 -20.24 -39.00
CA ARG A 285 39.50 -19.57 -39.97
C ARG A 285 39.99 -18.14 -40.15
N SER A 286 41.03 -18.03 -40.97
CA SER A 286 41.27 -16.84 -41.76
C SER A 286 40.20 -16.76 -42.85
N SER A 287 39.60 -15.59 -43.02
CA SER A 287 39.13 -15.13 -44.33
C SER A 287 38.94 -13.63 -44.26
N ASP A 288 39.91 -12.96 -44.85
CA ASP A 288 39.80 -11.64 -45.43
C ASP A 288 38.56 -11.52 -46.33
N ALA A 289 37.92 -10.35 -46.27
CA ALA A 289 37.27 -9.63 -47.37
C ALA A 289 36.90 -8.25 -46.78
N GLY A 290 37.40 -7.10 -47.23
CA GLY A 290 37.84 -6.76 -48.57
C GLY A 290 36.71 -6.07 -49.34
N GLY A 291 36.71 -4.73 -49.35
CA GLY A 291 35.95 -3.87 -50.27
C GLY A 291 34.72 -3.17 -49.65
N ASN A 292 34.32 -1.96 -50.03
CA ASN A 292 34.82 -0.93 -50.95
C ASN A 292 33.99 0.35 -50.69
N ALA A 293 34.61 1.50 -50.95
CA ALA A 293 34.03 2.82 -51.26
C ALA A 293 33.15 3.54 -50.22
#